data_AF-A0A8J9YP33-F1
#
_entry.id   AF-A0A8J9YP33-F1
#
_cell.length_a   1.000
_cell.length_b   1.000
_cell.length_c   1.000
_cell.angle_alpha   90.00
_cell.angle_beta   90.00
_cell.angle_gamma   90.00
#
_symmetry.space_group_name_H-M   'P 1'
#
loop_
_entity.id
_entity.type
_entity.pdbx_description
1 polymer ?
#
loop_
_entity_poly.entity_id
_entity_poly.type
_entity_poly.pdbx_seq_one_letter_code
_entity_poly.pdbx_strand_id
1 'polypeptide(L)'
;MGGGCSAPSVSSSTGVLPEDEVPVFKVVLIGDPESGKSSVFLRYTKNQFDYSYQPTTSVNIANVVRKVNVPDHVVVSVTLWDLPGREDVDLRRSYYKDIDAAIVVVDLTDKQSIELAGSWKQDILNNTLLTQDVSESSSDGKENTSPNMARNVPVLLLGNKYDQIVKREREKSADEGEVDIVKEPPVEVQELERVAELHGFVGSVLVSAKESDNSVHRAMQSLVRHLLERKLQQRLAKKKGGSKQGQRKKRKASQDTDSFVPLEEVGLQEIDDLLHQCNPPLKQLTQCSGALEKSLEQFRRACLQTGMVSSATGSLEDCICGVRDRLGEGNSLEAVDDGGFLQLVVKGEGDVLEEVTETLQVFHTQVVVSSKAVLQQCPPASTMLADLDTKVAAKADAIWDTAKQAGKTAKDVKQAQATITRNRACLAQARTSGAQSLKTVDSSYQKIKAALLW
;
A
#
# COMPACT_ATOMS: atom_id res chain seq x y z
N MET A 1 34.31 33.90 40.68
CA MET A 1 33.05 34.69 40.66
C MET A 1 32.56 34.74 39.22
N GLY A 2 31.32 34.32 38.96
CA GLY A 2 30.44 34.58 37.80
C GLY A 2 31.03 34.43 36.38
N GLY A 3 30.48 33.66 35.45
CA GLY A 3 29.06 33.46 35.17
C GLY A 3 28.71 34.24 33.90
N GLY A 4 28.35 33.57 32.80
CA GLY A 4 27.98 34.23 31.55
C GLY A 4 27.80 33.26 30.38
N CYS A 5 26.57 32.81 30.21
CA CYS A 5 26.02 31.84 29.26
C CYS A 5 26.55 31.90 27.80
N SER A 6 27.03 30.76 27.31
CA SER A 6 27.04 30.43 25.88
C SER A 6 25.73 29.72 25.54
N ALA A 7 24.88 30.34 24.70
CA ALA A 7 23.75 29.66 24.09
C ALA A 7 24.20 29.07 22.73
N PRO A 8 24.15 27.73 22.56
CA PRO A 8 24.41 27.11 21.27
C PRO A 8 23.18 27.29 20.37
N SER A 9 23.40 27.83 19.16
CA SER A 9 22.40 27.80 18.09
C SER A 9 22.07 26.35 17.76
N VAL A 10 20.81 25.99 17.99
CA VAL A 10 20.24 24.65 17.80
C VAL A 10 20.32 24.27 16.31
N SER A 11 21.27 23.41 15.95
CA SER A 11 21.20 22.63 14.71
C SER A 11 20.60 21.26 15.03
N SER A 12 19.30 21.13 14.79
CA SER A 12 18.52 19.90 14.93
C SER A 12 19.04 18.79 14.02
N SER A 13 19.78 17.82 14.59
CA SER A 13 20.18 16.60 13.88
C SER A 13 19.10 15.53 13.99
N THR A 14 17.98 15.77 13.30
CA THR A 14 17.00 14.74 12.89
C THR A 14 17.64 13.87 11.80
N GLY A 15 17.26 12.60 11.73
CA GLY A 15 17.83 11.59 10.82
C GLY A 15 17.89 12.02 9.37
N VAL A 16 18.99 12.65 8.99
CA VAL A 16 19.35 12.88 7.60
C VAL A 16 19.82 11.54 7.06
N LEU A 17 19.30 11.15 5.89
CA LEU A 17 19.97 10.18 5.03
C LEU A 17 21.47 10.52 5.02
N PRO A 18 22.40 9.55 5.15
CA PRO A 18 23.82 9.88 5.02
C PRO A 18 24.02 10.71 3.74
N GLU A 19 24.90 11.72 3.78
CA GLU A 19 25.18 12.68 2.69
C GLU A 19 25.66 12.05 1.36
N ASP A 20 25.54 10.73 1.20
CA ASP A 20 25.93 9.98 0.03
C ASP A 20 24.70 9.63 -0.83
N GLU A 21 24.51 10.45 -1.87
CA GLU A 21 23.61 10.33 -3.04
C GLU A 21 22.08 10.34 -2.82
N VAL A 22 21.44 11.40 -3.36
CA VAL A 22 20.00 11.44 -3.64
C VAL A 22 19.62 10.27 -4.55
N PRO A 23 18.74 9.34 -4.14
CA PRO A 23 18.33 8.22 -4.97
C PRO A 23 17.74 8.72 -6.31
N VAL A 24 18.37 8.31 -7.41
CA VAL A 24 17.89 8.56 -8.76
C VAL A 24 17.09 7.34 -9.25
N PHE A 25 15.95 7.59 -9.87
CA PHE A 25 15.13 6.58 -10.53
C PHE A 25 14.94 6.94 -12.01
N LYS A 26 15.30 6.03 -12.91
CA LYS A 26 15.03 6.14 -14.35
C LYS A 26 13.65 5.55 -14.65
N VAL A 27 12.75 6.40 -15.16
CA VAL A 27 11.37 6.01 -15.52
C VAL A 27 11.16 6.31 -17.01
N VAL A 28 10.64 5.33 -17.75
CA VAL A 28 10.32 5.49 -19.19
C VAL A 28 8.80 5.56 -19.40
N LEU A 29 8.35 6.46 -20.27
CA LEU A 29 6.99 6.51 -20.78
C LEU A 29 6.92 5.77 -22.12
N ILE A 30 5.93 4.89 -22.25
CA ILE A 30 5.68 4.12 -23.48
C ILE A 30 4.17 4.03 -23.75
N GLY A 31 3.79 3.74 -24.99
CA GLY A 31 2.41 3.58 -25.42
C GLY A 31 2.24 4.12 -26.83
N ASP A 32 1.04 3.97 -27.38
CA ASP A 32 0.74 4.32 -28.76
C ASP A 32 0.96 5.82 -29.06
N PRO A 33 1.22 6.19 -30.33
CA PRO A 33 1.15 7.58 -30.76
C PRO A 33 -0.15 8.23 -30.26
N GLU A 34 -0.10 9.51 -29.92
CA GLU A 34 -1.29 10.29 -29.50
C GLU A 34 -1.94 9.88 -28.17
N SER A 35 -1.42 8.84 -27.47
CA SER A 35 -1.88 8.49 -26.11
C SER A 35 -1.61 9.59 -25.06
N GLY A 36 -0.75 10.55 -25.40
CA GLY A 36 -0.45 11.73 -24.58
C GLY A 36 0.75 11.58 -23.66
N LYS A 37 1.70 10.68 -23.98
CA LYS A 37 2.99 10.53 -23.29
C LYS A 37 3.72 11.86 -23.09
N SER A 38 3.90 12.64 -24.16
CA SER A 38 4.56 13.95 -24.10
C SER A 38 3.78 14.97 -23.28
N SER A 39 2.44 14.91 -23.29
CA SER A 39 1.60 15.75 -22.44
C SER A 39 1.75 15.39 -20.95
N VAL A 40 1.81 14.09 -20.62
CA VAL A 40 2.08 13.60 -19.26
C VAL A 40 3.48 14.01 -18.81
N PHE A 41 4.48 13.88 -19.69
CA PHE A 41 5.85 14.33 -19.45
C PHE A 41 5.90 15.84 -19.14
N LEU A 42 5.27 16.67 -19.97
CA LEU A 42 5.23 18.12 -19.79
C LEU A 42 4.48 18.52 -18.52
N ARG A 43 3.36 17.86 -18.22
CA ARG A 43 2.58 18.07 -17.00
C ARG A 43 3.39 17.75 -15.75
N TYR A 44 4.16 16.66 -15.76
CA TYR A 44 4.96 16.30 -14.59
C TYR A 44 6.20 17.19 -14.40
N THR A 45 6.86 17.56 -15.49
CA THR A 45 8.15 18.26 -15.47
C THR A 45 8.01 19.77 -15.34
N LYS A 46 7.05 20.37 -16.06
CA LYS A 46 6.87 21.83 -16.13
C LYS A 46 5.51 22.30 -15.60
N ASN A 47 4.62 21.38 -15.21
CA ASN A 47 3.24 21.67 -14.85
C ASN A 47 2.48 22.46 -15.94
N GLN A 48 2.74 22.13 -17.21
CA GLN A 48 2.15 22.77 -18.37
C GLN A 48 1.46 21.74 -19.27
N PHE A 49 0.59 22.22 -20.14
CA PHE A 49 -0.05 21.44 -21.19
C PHE A 49 -0.02 22.25 -22.49
N ASP A 50 0.35 21.60 -23.58
CA ASP A 50 0.36 22.18 -24.92
C ASP A 50 -0.88 21.68 -25.68
N TYR A 51 -1.62 22.61 -26.26
CA TYR A 51 -2.81 22.33 -27.07
C TYR A 51 -2.46 21.94 -28.51
N SER A 52 -1.27 22.27 -28.97
CA SER A 52 -0.79 21.90 -30.29
C SER A 52 -0.21 20.48 -30.25
N TYR A 53 -0.73 19.60 -31.12
CA TYR A 53 -0.13 18.29 -31.31
C TYR A 53 1.09 18.41 -32.22
N GLN A 54 2.24 17.99 -31.69
CA GLN A 54 3.45 17.76 -32.47
C GLN A 54 3.93 16.34 -32.21
N PRO A 55 4.07 15.49 -33.25
CA PRO A 55 4.63 14.16 -33.08
C PRO A 55 6.02 14.23 -32.43
N THR A 56 6.21 13.46 -31.37
CA THR A 56 7.49 13.31 -30.69
C THR A 56 8.48 12.68 -31.67
N THR A 57 9.43 13.46 -32.16
CA THR A 57 10.42 13.00 -33.16
C THR A 57 11.73 12.59 -32.51
N SER A 58 12.00 13.10 -31.31
CA SER A 58 13.20 12.84 -30.51
C SER A 58 12.82 12.43 -29.09
N VAL A 59 13.70 11.67 -28.43
CA VAL A 59 13.55 11.36 -27.01
C VAL A 59 13.73 12.61 -26.16
N ASN A 60 12.78 12.85 -25.24
CA ASN A 60 12.86 13.93 -24.28
C ASN A 60 13.22 13.39 -22.89
N ILE A 61 14.20 14.00 -22.23
CA ILE A 61 14.68 13.57 -20.92
C ILE A 61 14.60 14.76 -19.96
N ALA A 62 14.02 14.54 -18.78
CA ALA A 62 13.98 15.53 -17.72
C ALA A 62 14.28 14.90 -16.36
N ASN A 63 15.11 15.59 -15.58
CA ASN A 63 15.38 15.26 -14.19
C ASN A 63 14.50 16.12 -13.29
N VAL A 64 13.65 15.48 -12.49
CA VAL A 64 12.77 16.16 -11.54
C VAL A 64 13.13 15.69 -10.13
N VAL A 65 13.63 16.62 -9.32
CA VAL A 65 13.90 16.37 -7.89
C VAL A 65 12.61 16.64 -7.10
N ARG A 66 12.13 15.66 -6.35
CA ARG A 66 10.93 15.77 -5.52
C ARG A 66 11.19 15.24 -4.11
N LYS A 67 10.58 15.91 -3.13
CA LYS A 67 10.46 15.38 -1.77
C LYS A 67 9.27 14.43 -1.73
N VAL A 68 9.49 13.17 -1.40
CA VAL A 68 8.42 12.19 -1.27
C VAL A 68 8.06 12.07 0.21
N ASN A 69 6.76 12.14 0.49
CA ASN A 69 6.23 11.95 1.85
C ASN A 69 6.17 10.45 2.19
N VAL A 70 7.35 9.90 2.47
CA VAL A 70 7.60 8.58 3.11
C VAL A 70 8.04 8.90 4.55
N PRO A 71 7.94 7.98 5.54
CA PRO A 71 8.61 8.19 6.83
C PRO A 71 10.05 8.71 6.61
N ASP A 72 10.39 9.83 7.26
CA ASP A 72 11.66 10.57 7.15
C ASP A 72 11.84 11.55 5.95
N HIS A 73 10.80 11.85 5.16
CA HIS A 73 10.84 12.85 4.07
C HIS A 73 12.05 12.72 3.13
N VAL A 74 12.11 11.61 2.38
CA VAL A 74 13.20 11.32 1.45
C VAL A 74 13.14 12.22 0.21
N VAL A 75 14.25 12.89 -0.10
CA VAL A 75 14.46 13.57 -1.40
C VAL A 75 14.86 12.50 -2.42
N VAL A 76 14.18 12.47 -3.57
CA VAL A 76 14.54 11.61 -4.70
C VAL A 76 14.63 12.42 -5.98
N SER A 77 15.42 11.92 -6.92
CA SER A 77 15.46 12.41 -8.28
C SER A 77 14.79 11.39 -9.20
N VAL A 78 13.90 11.85 -10.07
CA VAL A 78 13.29 11.02 -11.11
C VAL A 78 13.77 11.53 -12.46
N THR A 79 14.45 10.69 -13.21
CA THR A 79 14.77 10.91 -14.60
C THR A 79 13.65 10.32 -15.45
N LEU A 80 12.78 11.17 -15.97
CA LEU A 80 11.68 10.76 -16.83
C LEU A 80 12.13 10.82 -18.30
N TRP A 81 11.84 9.76 -19.04
CA TRP A 81 12.13 9.62 -20.46
C TRP A 81 10.81 9.52 -21.22
N ASP A 82 10.56 10.47 -22.12
CA ASP A 82 9.45 10.43 -23.07
C ASP A 82 9.96 9.92 -24.41
N LEU A 83 9.40 8.79 -24.84
CA LEU A 83 9.79 8.09 -26.06
C LEU A 83 8.78 8.36 -27.19
N PRO A 84 9.23 8.56 -28.43
CA PRO A 84 8.36 8.54 -29.60
C PRO A 84 7.52 7.26 -29.69
N GLY A 85 6.23 7.41 -29.98
CA GLY A 85 5.30 6.29 -30.08
C GLY A 85 5.47 5.40 -31.33
N ARG A 86 6.44 5.69 -32.20
CA ARG A 86 6.67 4.99 -33.47
C ARG A 86 8.11 4.48 -33.65
N GLU A 87 8.94 4.50 -32.61
CA GLU A 87 10.35 4.08 -32.74
C GLU A 87 10.47 2.61 -33.14
N ASP A 88 11.52 2.24 -33.87
CA ASP A 88 11.82 0.84 -34.17
C ASP A 88 12.13 0.05 -32.89
N VAL A 89 11.78 -1.24 -32.87
CA VAL A 89 11.96 -2.14 -31.71
C VAL A 89 13.42 -2.11 -31.21
N ASP A 90 14.38 -2.06 -32.13
CA ASP A 90 15.81 -2.08 -31.80
C ASP A 90 16.29 -0.78 -31.13
N LEU A 91 15.73 0.37 -31.52
CA LEU A 91 16.02 1.65 -30.87
C LEU A 91 15.43 1.69 -29.46
N ARG A 92 14.20 1.19 -29.30
CA ARG A 92 13.52 1.13 -27.99
C ARG A 92 14.29 0.32 -26.94
N ARG A 93 14.93 -0.78 -27.35
CA ARG A 93 15.79 -1.60 -26.47
C ARG A 93 16.84 -0.78 -25.73
N SER A 94 17.47 0.18 -26.42
CA SER A 94 18.52 1.02 -25.84
C SER A 94 17.98 1.90 -24.70
N TYR A 95 16.73 2.34 -24.79
CA TYR A 95 16.11 3.19 -23.76
C TYR A 95 15.67 2.40 -22.54
N TYR A 96 15.30 1.12 -22.71
CA TYR A 96 14.91 0.23 -21.61
C TYR A 96 16.07 -0.26 -20.77
N LYS A 97 17.31 -0.02 -21.20
CA LYS A 97 18.50 -0.39 -20.43
C LYS A 97 18.49 0.33 -19.07
N ASP A 98 18.69 -0.45 -18.00
CA ASP A 98 18.82 0.03 -16.61
C ASP A 98 17.66 0.92 -16.13
N ILE A 99 16.44 0.70 -16.64
CA ILE A 99 15.25 1.39 -16.11
C ILE A 99 14.88 0.85 -14.72
N ASP A 100 14.45 1.75 -13.84
CA ASP A 100 13.93 1.39 -12.51
C ASP A 100 12.42 1.11 -12.56
N ALA A 101 11.70 1.76 -13.47
CA ALA A 101 10.28 1.53 -13.75
C ALA A 101 9.90 1.93 -15.17
N ALA A 102 8.72 1.47 -15.61
CA ALA A 102 8.07 1.95 -16.82
C ALA A 102 6.62 2.37 -16.54
N ILE A 103 6.10 3.30 -17.35
CA ILE A 103 4.70 3.68 -17.37
C ILE A 103 4.17 3.47 -18.78
N VAL A 104 3.17 2.61 -18.90
CA VAL A 104 2.39 2.46 -20.14
C VAL A 104 1.26 3.47 -20.10
N VAL A 105 1.25 4.39 -21.06
CA VAL A 105 0.25 5.45 -21.20
C VAL A 105 -0.71 5.07 -22.31
N VAL A 106 -1.99 4.95 -21.97
CA VAL A 106 -3.07 4.66 -22.92
C VAL A 106 -4.04 5.83 -23.01
N ASP A 107 -4.66 5.98 -24.17
CA ASP A 107 -5.76 6.92 -24.36
C ASP A 107 -7.07 6.26 -23.91
N LEU A 108 -7.74 6.81 -22.88
CA LEU A 108 -9.03 6.29 -22.44
C LEU A 108 -10.14 6.45 -23.48
N THR A 109 -9.98 7.36 -24.44
CA THR A 109 -10.96 7.56 -25.52
C THR A 109 -10.79 6.59 -26.68
N ASP A 110 -9.67 5.86 -26.72
CA ASP A 110 -9.37 4.85 -27.73
C ASP A 110 -9.23 3.45 -27.10
N LYS A 111 -10.25 2.62 -27.33
CA LYS A 111 -10.29 1.24 -26.82
C LYS A 111 -9.11 0.40 -27.30
N GLN A 112 -8.63 0.61 -28.54
CA GLN A 112 -7.50 -0.16 -29.07
C GLN A 112 -6.22 0.15 -28.27
N SER A 113 -6.03 1.39 -27.86
CA SER A 113 -4.89 1.79 -27.02
C SER A 113 -4.88 1.05 -25.67
N ILE A 114 -6.05 0.82 -25.08
CA ILE A 114 -6.20 0.06 -23.82
C ILE A 114 -5.86 -1.43 -24.06
N GLU A 115 -6.40 -2.02 -25.12
CA GLU A 115 -6.16 -3.43 -25.48
C GLU A 115 -4.67 -3.72 -25.76
N LEU A 116 -3.96 -2.77 -26.38
CA LEU A 116 -2.53 -2.90 -26.71
C LEU A 116 -1.60 -2.71 -25.51
N ALA A 117 -2.09 -2.26 -24.35
CA ALA A 117 -1.27 -2.04 -23.16
C ALA A 117 -0.48 -3.29 -22.73
N GLY A 118 -1.11 -4.47 -22.83
CA GLY A 118 -0.47 -5.75 -22.53
C GLY A 118 0.74 -6.02 -23.42
N SER A 119 0.63 -5.72 -24.71
CA SER A 119 1.72 -5.85 -25.69
C SER A 119 2.88 -4.91 -25.36
N TRP A 120 2.59 -3.66 -25.00
CA TRP A 120 3.60 -2.69 -24.58
C TRP A 120 4.36 -3.15 -23.32
N LYS A 121 3.64 -3.75 -22.36
CA LYS A 121 4.28 -4.34 -21.19
C LYS A 121 5.19 -5.51 -21.56
N GLN A 122 4.74 -6.40 -22.45
CA GLN A 122 5.56 -7.51 -22.92
C GLN A 122 6.81 -7.02 -23.67
N ASP A 123 6.71 -5.95 -24.46
CA ASP A 123 7.87 -5.30 -25.11
C ASP A 123 8.91 -4.85 -24.08
N ILE A 124 8.48 -4.20 -23.00
CA ILE A 124 9.37 -3.80 -21.90
C ILE A 124 10.04 -5.02 -21.26
N LEU A 125 9.26 -6.04 -20.88
CA LEU A 125 9.77 -7.21 -20.17
C LEU A 125 10.78 -7.98 -21.03
N ASN A 126 10.45 -8.25 -22.29
CA ASN A 126 11.33 -8.97 -23.21
C ASN A 126 12.67 -8.24 -23.39
N ASN A 127 12.63 -6.92 -23.57
CA ASN A 127 13.84 -6.16 -23.85
C ASN A 127 14.65 -5.81 -22.58
N THR A 128 14.02 -5.72 -21.41
CA THR A 128 14.73 -5.54 -20.13
C THR A 128 15.45 -6.82 -19.68
N LEU A 129 14.94 -8.01 -20.06
CA LEU A 129 15.62 -9.28 -19.84
C LEU A 129 16.85 -9.43 -20.74
N LEU A 130 16.74 -9.09 -22.02
CA LEU A 130 17.83 -9.21 -23.00
C LEU A 130 19.05 -8.32 -22.69
N THR A 131 18.85 -7.19 -22.00
CA THR A 131 19.95 -6.28 -21.64
C THR A 131 20.77 -6.74 -20.42
N GLN A 132 20.33 -7.78 -19.70
CA GLN A 132 20.99 -8.26 -18.47
C GLN A 132 22.14 -9.25 -18.73
N ASP A 133 22.32 -9.73 -19.96
CA ASP A 133 23.27 -10.82 -20.29
C ASP A 133 24.58 -10.37 -20.98
N VAL A 134 24.90 -9.07 -21.05
CA VAL A 134 26.05 -8.58 -21.86
C VAL A 134 27.14 -7.85 -21.06
N SER A 135 27.13 -7.86 -19.72
CA SER A 135 28.27 -7.36 -18.93
C SER A 135 29.24 -8.49 -18.55
N GLU A 136 30.27 -8.64 -19.38
CA GLU A 136 31.62 -9.16 -19.10
C GLU A 136 31.78 -10.65 -18.72
N SER A 137 31.78 -11.49 -19.76
CA SER A 137 32.68 -12.63 -19.84
C SER A 137 34.12 -12.16 -20.11
N SER A 138 34.90 -11.94 -19.05
CA SER A 138 36.36 -11.97 -19.12
C SER A 138 36.92 -12.83 -17.98
N SER A 139 37.16 -14.09 -18.32
CA SER A 139 38.20 -14.99 -17.81
C SER A 139 38.52 -14.94 -16.30
N ASP A 140 37.81 -15.73 -15.51
CA ASP A 140 38.46 -16.79 -14.73
C ASP A 140 37.43 -17.81 -14.23
N GLY A 141 37.70 -19.09 -14.50
CA GLY A 141 36.78 -20.20 -14.29
C GLY A 141 36.43 -20.43 -12.81
N LYS A 142 35.14 -20.26 -12.49
CA LYS A 142 34.45 -20.98 -11.42
C LYS A 142 32.94 -20.93 -11.68
N GLU A 143 32.46 -21.93 -12.41
CA GLU A 143 31.05 -22.23 -12.52
C GLU A 143 30.51 -22.67 -11.16
N ASN A 144 29.74 -21.78 -10.53
CA ASN A 144 28.57 -22.10 -9.71
C ASN A 144 27.94 -20.80 -9.21
N THR A 145 27.19 -20.14 -10.08
CA THR A 145 26.28 -19.06 -9.68
C THR A 145 24.89 -19.47 -10.12
N SER A 146 24.00 -19.67 -9.15
CA SER A 146 22.57 -19.90 -9.37
C SER A 146 22.00 -18.85 -10.32
N PRO A 147 21.01 -19.18 -11.17
CA PRO A 147 20.49 -18.26 -12.18
C PRO A 147 20.04 -16.96 -11.51
N ASN A 148 20.60 -15.86 -12.02
CA ASN A 148 20.37 -14.49 -11.58
C ASN A 148 18.86 -14.22 -11.53
N MET A 149 18.32 -13.81 -10.37
CA MET A 149 16.91 -13.42 -10.25
C MET A 149 16.65 -12.28 -11.24
N ALA A 150 15.89 -12.57 -12.31
CA ALA A 150 15.44 -11.57 -13.28
C ALA A 150 14.92 -10.33 -12.56
N ARG A 151 15.51 -9.16 -12.83
CA ARG A 151 15.00 -7.89 -12.30
C ARG A 151 13.61 -7.66 -12.88
N ASN A 152 12.56 -7.98 -12.12
CA ASN A 152 11.19 -7.69 -12.52
C ASN A 152 10.97 -6.17 -12.45
N VAL A 153 10.99 -5.46 -13.59
CA VAL A 153 10.77 -4.01 -13.64
C VAL A 153 9.29 -3.71 -13.34
N PRO A 154 8.96 -2.86 -12.35
CA PRO A 154 7.59 -2.47 -12.08
C PRO A 154 7.05 -1.63 -13.24
N VAL A 155 5.86 -1.99 -13.75
CA VAL A 155 5.17 -1.30 -14.84
C VAL A 155 3.82 -0.80 -14.34
N LEU A 156 3.60 0.51 -14.41
CA LEU A 156 2.33 1.17 -14.08
C LEU A 156 1.50 1.36 -15.36
N LEU A 157 0.19 1.09 -15.30
CA LEU A 157 -0.74 1.42 -16.37
C LEU A 157 -1.39 2.77 -16.06
N LEU A 158 -1.32 3.71 -17.00
CA LEU A 158 -1.81 5.08 -16.83
C LEU A 158 -2.81 5.40 -17.94
N GLY A 159 -4.09 5.51 -17.57
CA GLY A 159 -5.18 5.91 -18.46
C GLY A 159 -5.28 7.43 -18.53
N ASN A 160 -4.92 8.00 -19.67
CA ASN A 160 -4.91 9.46 -19.89
C ASN A 160 -6.19 9.93 -20.59
N LYS A 161 -6.40 11.25 -20.62
CA LYS A 161 -7.59 11.92 -21.21
C LYS A 161 -8.90 11.64 -20.48
N TYR A 162 -8.84 11.35 -19.18
CA TYR A 162 -10.02 11.10 -18.36
C TYR A 162 -11.01 12.28 -18.33
N ASP A 163 -10.52 13.51 -18.53
CA ASP A 163 -11.36 14.70 -18.68
C ASP A 163 -12.40 14.57 -19.81
N GLN A 164 -12.05 13.87 -20.89
CA GLN A 164 -12.97 13.67 -22.01
C GLN A 164 -14.05 12.64 -21.70
N ILE A 165 -13.72 11.60 -20.93
CA ILE A 165 -14.69 10.62 -20.44
C ILE A 165 -15.69 11.30 -19.52
N VAL A 166 -15.20 12.10 -18.55
CA VAL A 166 -16.07 12.86 -17.64
C VAL A 166 -16.95 13.85 -18.39
N LYS A 167 -16.43 14.55 -19.40
CA LYS A 167 -17.22 15.49 -20.22
C LYS A 167 -18.32 14.77 -20.98
N ARG A 168 -18.01 13.64 -21.64
CA ARG A 168 -18.96 12.80 -22.37
C ARG A 168 -20.07 12.29 -21.44
N GLU A 169 -19.70 11.84 -20.25
CA GLU A 169 -20.66 11.32 -19.26
C GLU A 169 -21.58 12.40 -18.70
N ARG A 170 -21.08 13.64 -18.56
CA ARG A 170 -21.90 14.81 -18.16
C ARG A 170 -22.87 15.25 -19.24
N GLU A 171 -22.45 15.21 -20.51
CA GLU A 171 -23.30 15.56 -21.65
C GLU A 171 -24.45 14.55 -21.81
N LYS A 172 -24.19 13.24 -21.69
CA LYS A 172 -25.24 12.20 -21.69
C LYS A 172 -26.28 12.39 -20.57
N SER A 173 -25.83 12.72 -19.35
CA SER A 173 -26.74 12.96 -18.23
C SER A 173 -27.54 14.27 -18.35
N ALA A 174 -27.05 15.25 -19.12
CA ALA A 174 -27.76 16.51 -19.33
C ALA A 174 -28.93 16.37 -20.31
N ASP A 175 -28.85 15.42 -21.26
CA ASP A 175 -29.93 15.13 -22.22
C ASP A 175 -31.02 14.21 -21.65
N GLU A 176 -30.73 13.38 -20.64
CA GLU A 176 -31.66 12.36 -20.13
C GLU A 176 -32.59 12.84 -18.99
N GLY A 177 -32.46 14.08 -18.52
CA GLY A 177 -33.24 14.59 -17.40
C GLY A 177 -32.81 13.95 -16.07
N GLU A 178 -32.80 14.75 -15.02
CA GLU A 178 -32.29 14.36 -13.69
C GLU A 178 -33.08 13.17 -13.12
N VAL A 179 -32.51 11.97 -13.22
CA VAL A 179 -32.92 10.78 -12.49
C VAL A 179 -31.70 10.32 -11.69
N ASP A 180 -31.84 10.32 -10.36
CA ASP A 180 -30.86 9.77 -9.41
C ASP A 180 -30.60 8.30 -9.73
N ILE A 181 -29.51 8.03 -10.44
CA ILE A 181 -29.00 6.68 -10.70
C ILE A 181 -27.51 6.68 -10.37
N VAL A 182 -27.14 5.78 -9.44
CA VAL A 182 -25.76 5.42 -9.12
C VAL A 182 -25.04 5.08 -10.44
N LYS A 183 -24.21 6.00 -10.95
CA LYS A 183 -23.43 5.73 -12.17
C LYS A 183 -22.31 4.75 -11.82
N GLU A 184 -22.43 3.53 -12.33
CA GLU A 184 -21.31 2.60 -12.47
C GLU A 184 -20.09 3.31 -13.08
N PRO A 185 -18.86 2.90 -12.74
CA PRO A 185 -17.67 3.48 -13.35
C PRO A 185 -17.72 3.29 -14.88
N PRO A 186 -17.30 4.28 -15.68
CA PRO A 186 -17.32 4.18 -17.14
C PRO A 186 -16.67 2.91 -17.64
N VAL A 187 -17.18 2.34 -18.73
CA VAL A 187 -16.69 1.07 -19.31
C VAL A 187 -15.18 1.11 -19.56
N GLU A 188 -14.66 2.26 -19.98
CA GLU A 188 -13.23 2.46 -20.24
C GLU A 188 -12.38 2.34 -18.96
N VAL A 189 -12.93 2.72 -17.79
CA VAL A 189 -12.26 2.56 -16.48
C VAL A 189 -12.24 1.09 -16.08
N GLN A 190 -13.37 0.39 -16.21
CA GLN A 190 -13.46 -1.04 -15.91
C GLN A 190 -12.50 -1.85 -16.80
N GLU A 191 -12.44 -1.50 -18.09
CA GLU A 191 -11.55 -2.17 -19.05
C GLU A 191 -10.07 -1.92 -18.73
N LEU A 192 -9.71 -0.70 -18.32
CA LEU A 192 -8.35 -0.38 -17.89
C LEU A 192 -7.92 -1.22 -16.68
N GLU A 193 -8.79 -1.33 -15.67
CA GLU A 193 -8.54 -2.15 -14.47
C GLU A 193 -8.40 -3.63 -14.83
N ARG A 194 -9.32 -4.15 -15.67
CA ARG A 194 -9.28 -5.52 -16.17
C ARG A 194 -7.96 -5.83 -16.89
N VAL A 195 -7.51 -4.95 -17.78
CA VAL A 195 -6.23 -5.10 -18.51
C VAL A 195 -5.04 -5.01 -17.56
N ALA A 196 -5.09 -4.14 -16.55
CA ALA A 196 -4.05 -4.03 -15.53
C ALA A 196 -3.87 -5.35 -14.76
N GLU A 197 -4.97 -5.95 -14.32
CA GLU A 197 -4.98 -7.22 -13.60
C GLU A 197 -4.54 -8.38 -14.48
N LEU A 198 -5.13 -8.50 -15.67
CA LEU A 198 -4.86 -9.60 -16.61
C LEU A 198 -3.38 -9.70 -16.97
N HIS A 199 -2.72 -8.57 -17.19
CA HIS A 199 -1.31 -8.54 -17.56
C HIS A 199 -0.38 -8.32 -16.35
N GLY A 200 -0.92 -8.21 -15.13
CA GLY A 200 -0.18 -8.12 -13.87
C GLY A 200 0.58 -6.81 -13.65
N PHE A 201 0.05 -5.68 -14.12
CA PHE A 201 0.60 -4.35 -13.85
C PHE A 201 0.64 -4.07 -12.35
N VAL A 202 1.52 -3.16 -11.91
CA VAL A 202 1.59 -2.76 -10.48
C VAL A 202 0.30 -2.08 -10.03
N GLY A 203 -0.40 -1.44 -10.97
CA GLY A 203 -1.73 -0.87 -10.79
C GLY A 203 -2.15 -0.09 -12.04
N SER A 204 -3.42 0.30 -12.08
CA SER A 204 -3.99 1.27 -13.04
C SER A 204 -4.25 2.60 -12.34
N VAL A 205 -4.01 3.71 -13.03
CA VAL A 205 -4.34 5.05 -12.53
C VAL A 205 -4.93 5.90 -13.64
N LEU A 206 -6.03 6.58 -13.34
CA LEU A 206 -6.69 7.54 -14.23
C LEU A 206 -6.07 8.93 -14.05
N VAL A 207 -5.76 9.59 -15.17
CA VAL A 207 -5.23 10.96 -15.16
C VAL A 207 -5.79 11.79 -16.30
N SER A 208 -5.69 13.11 -16.13
CA SER A 208 -5.76 14.05 -17.24
C SER A 208 -4.49 14.88 -17.28
N ALA A 209 -3.72 14.76 -18.36
CA ALA A 209 -2.58 15.65 -18.59
C ALA A 209 -3.04 17.10 -18.86
N LYS A 210 -4.27 17.28 -19.37
CA LYS A 210 -4.85 18.58 -19.69
C LYS A 210 -5.26 19.34 -18.43
N GLU A 211 -5.93 18.65 -17.51
CA GLU A 211 -6.35 19.26 -16.26
C GLU A 211 -5.19 19.51 -15.30
N SER A 212 -5.36 20.49 -14.42
CA SER A 212 -4.38 20.84 -13.37
C SER A 212 -4.73 20.22 -12.02
N ASP A 213 -5.45 19.10 -12.04
CA ASP A 213 -5.97 18.36 -10.88
C ASP A 213 -4.91 17.59 -10.07
N ASN A 214 -3.64 17.73 -10.43
CA ASN A 214 -2.51 16.99 -9.87
C ASN A 214 -2.60 15.46 -10.03
N SER A 215 -3.49 14.93 -10.88
CA SER A 215 -3.65 13.49 -11.12
C SER A 215 -2.33 12.85 -11.56
N VAL A 216 -1.67 13.44 -12.55
CA VAL A 216 -0.34 13.00 -13.05
C VAL A 216 0.72 12.99 -11.93
N HIS A 217 0.72 14.01 -11.08
CA HIS A 217 1.68 14.10 -9.98
C HIS A 217 1.42 13.02 -8.91
N ARG A 218 0.15 12.74 -8.59
CA ARG A 218 -0.25 11.67 -7.65
C ARG A 218 0.13 10.29 -8.20
N ALA A 219 -0.11 10.04 -9.48
CA ALA A 219 0.28 8.79 -10.15
C ALA A 219 1.78 8.54 -10.05
N MET A 220 2.59 9.55 -10.41
CA MET A 220 4.05 9.46 -10.34
C MET A 220 4.54 9.30 -8.90
N GLN A 221 3.94 10.00 -7.94
CA GLN A 221 4.28 9.87 -6.53
C GLN A 221 3.99 8.45 -6.00
N SER A 222 2.90 7.83 -6.44
CA SER A 222 2.57 6.44 -6.10
C SER A 222 3.64 5.46 -6.61
N LEU A 223 4.05 5.60 -7.87
CA LEU A 223 5.11 4.79 -8.46
C LEU A 223 6.45 4.96 -7.73
N VAL A 224 6.85 6.20 -7.45
CA VAL A 224 8.10 6.51 -6.75
C VAL A 224 8.09 5.96 -5.33
N ARG A 225 6.95 6.03 -4.62
CA ARG A 225 6.80 5.41 -3.30
C ARG A 225 7.03 3.90 -3.37
N HIS A 226 6.39 3.22 -4.33
CA HIS A 226 6.58 1.80 -4.56
C HIS A 226 8.05 1.43 -4.84
N LEU A 227 8.75 2.23 -5.65
CA LEU A 227 10.18 2.05 -5.93
C LEU A 227 11.07 2.23 -4.70
N LEU A 228 10.79 3.24 -3.88
CA LEU A 228 11.51 3.49 -2.64
C LEU A 228 11.35 2.35 -1.65
N GLU A 229 10.12 1.88 -1.43
CA GLU A 229 9.83 0.74 -0.55
C GLU A 229 10.58 -0.51 -1.00
N ARG A 230 10.58 -0.79 -2.31
CA ARG A 230 11.32 -1.94 -2.87
C ARG A 230 12.83 -1.79 -2.71
N LYS A 231 13.40 -0.61 -2.96
CA LYS A 231 14.84 -0.34 -2.79
C LYS A 231 15.24 -0.43 -1.32
N LEU A 232 14.39 0.02 -0.40
CA LEU A 232 14.61 -0.10 1.05
C LEU A 232 14.60 -1.58 1.47
N GLN A 233 13.61 -2.37 1.03
CA GLN A 233 13.54 -3.81 1.29
C GLN A 233 14.79 -4.55 0.77
N GLN A 234 15.27 -4.21 -0.43
CA GLN A 234 16.50 -4.78 -0.98
C GLN A 234 17.75 -4.41 -0.17
N ARG A 235 17.85 -3.16 0.33
CA ARG A 235 18.95 -2.75 1.21
C ARG A 235 18.89 -3.45 2.57
N LEU A 236 17.68 -3.63 3.13
CA LEU A 236 17.48 -4.41 4.35
C LEU A 236 17.86 -5.88 4.15
N ALA A 237 17.52 -6.48 3.00
CA ALA A 237 17.91 -7.84 2.64
C ALA A 237 19.44 -7.98 2.44
N LYS A 238 20.09 -7.01 1.80
CA LYS A 238 21.55 -6.98 1.63
C LYS A 238 22.30 -6.77 2.94
N LYS A 239 21.79 -5.92 3.85
CA LYS A 239 22.35 -5.76 5.21
C LYS A 239 22.27 -7.05 6.03
N LYS A 240 21.19 -7.83 5.88
CA LYS A 240 21.07 -9.18 6.49
C LYS A 240 21.99 -10.24 5.87
N GLY A 241 22.55 -9.99 4.68
CA GLY A 241 23.49 -10.89 3.98
C GLY A 241 24.97 -10.63 4.23
N GLY A 242 25.34 -9.59 4.99
CA GLY A 242 26.74 -9.13 5.15
C GLY A 242 27.53 -9.71 6.34
N SER A 243 26.92 -10.48 7.24
CA SER A 243 27.62 -11.11 8.38
C SER A 243 27.81 -12.60 8.13
N LYS A 244 29.06 -13.05 7.95
CA LYS A 244 29.43 -14.46 7.73
C LYS A 244 29.09 -15.36 8.93
N GLN A 245 28.64 -16.57 8.58
CA GLN A 245 28.74 -17.84 9.30
C GLN A 245 28.07 -17.97 10.67
N GLY A 246 26.83 -18.48 10.63
CA GLY A 246 26.24 -19.30 11.67
C GLY A 246 25.16 -20.17 11.05
N GLN A 247 25.44 -21.46 10.87
CA GLN A 247 24.47 -22.42 10.34
C GLN A 247 23.19 -22.39 11.16
N ARG A 248 22.06 -22.07 10.52
CA ARG A 248 20.76 -22.59 10.98
C ARG A 248 19.86 -22.84 9.78
N LYS A 249 19.57 -24.14 9.60
CA LYS A 249 18.75 -24.73 8.55
C LYS A 249 17.47 -23.93 8.31
N LYS A 250 17.33 -23.36 7.10
CA LYS A 250 16.02 -22.94 6.57
C LYS A 250 15.16 -24.21 6.41
N ARG A 251 14.20 -24.40 7.31
CA ARG A 251 13.02 -25.21 6.97
C ARG A 251 12.19 -24.37 6.00
N LYS A 252 11.92 -24.92 4.82
CA LYS A 252 10.85 -24.45 3.94
C LYS A 252 9.57 -24.42 4.78
N ALA A 253 8.99 -23.24 4.94
CA ALA A 253 7.60 -23.08 5.31
C ALA A 253 6.92 -22.32 4.17
N SER A 254 5.79 -22.87 3.80
CA SER A 254 4.83 -22.51 2.76
C SER A 254 4.47 -21.02 2.72
N GLN A 255 4.04 -20.59 1.54
CA GLN A 255 3.20 -19.41 1.36
C GLN A 255 2.05 -19.45 2.36
N ASP A 256 1.92 -18.40 3.19
CA ASP A 256 0.64 -17.85 3.62
C ASP A 256 0.84 -16.51 4.34
N THR A 257 -0.17 -15.68 4.21
CA THR A 257 -0.29 -14.27 4.59
C THR A 257 -0.15 -14.00 6.09
N ASP A 258 0.86 -13.24 6.51
CA ASP A 258 0.68 -12.20 7.54
C ASP A 258 1.93 -11.32 7.69
N SER A 259 1.75 -10.02 7.53
CA SER A 259 2.80 -9.00 7.49
C SER A 259 3.30 -8.60 8.88
N PHE A 260 3.68 -9.56 9.73
CA PHE A 260 4.25 -9.25 11.04
C PHE A 260 5.75 -9.00 10.95
N VAL A 261 6.20 -7.79 11.30
CA VAL A 261 7.62 -7.42 11.40
C VAL A 261 8.01 -7.42 12.89
N PRO A 262 8.93 -8.30 13.33
CA PRO A 262 9.38 -8.31 14.72
C PRO A 262 10.23 -7.08 15.05
N LEU A 263 10.27 -6.71 16.34
CA LEU A 263 11.07 -5.60 16.84
C LEU A 263 12.58 -5.83 16.61
N GLU A 264 13.31 -4.74 16.36
CA GLU A 264 14.74 -4.77 16.06
C GLU A 264 15.57 -5.01 17.33
N GLU A 265 16.59 -5.87 17.25
CA GLU A 265 17.55 -6.08 18.34
C GLU A 265 18.49 -4.87 18.50
N VAL A 266 18.76 -4.55 19.76
CA VAL A 266 19.61 -3.47 20.25
C VAL A 266 21.04 -3.98 20.51
N GLY A 267 21.20 -5.31 20.59
CA GLY A 267 22.46 -5.99 20.88
C GLY A 267 22.80 -5.98 22.38
N LEU A 268 21.84 -5.69 23.24
CA LEU A 268 21.93 -5.78 24.70
C LEU A 268 20.94 -6.85 25.14
N GLN A 269 21.46 -8.00 25.57
CA GLN A 269 20.66 -9.21 25.77
C GLN A 269 19.44 -9.00 26.67
N GLU A 270 19.59 -8.25 27.77
CA GLU A 270 18.46 -7.95 28.68
C GLU A 270 17.33 -7.14 28.02
N ILE A 271 17.67 -6.23 27.11
CA ILE A 271 16.68 -5.42 26.38
C ILE A 271 16.10 -6.22 25.22
N ASP A 272 16.95 -7.00 24.54
CA ASP A 272 16.54 -7.86 23.43
C ASP A 272 15.55 -8.93 23.92
N ASP A 273 15.75 -9.50 25.11
CA ASP A 273 14.82 -10.45 25.73
C ASP A 273 13.44 -9.81 26.01
N LEU A 274 13.41 -8.55 26.45
CA LEU A 274 12.17 -7.80 26.66
C LEU A 274 11.46 -7.49 25.32
N LEU A 275 12.22 -7.11 24.28
CA LEU A 275 11.68 -6.86 22.95
C LEU A 275 11.13 -8.15 22.31
N HIS A 276 11.78 -9.29 22.55
CA HIS A 276 11.27 -10.60 22.13
C HIS A 276 9.96 -10.95 22.84
N GLN A 277 9.83 -10.65 24.14
CA GLN A 277 8.59 -10.83 24.89
C GLN A 277 7.46 -9.92 24.40
N CYS A 278 7.77 -8.76 23.78
CA CYS A 278 6.77 -7.88 23.18
C CYS A 278 6.22 -8.42 21.84
N ASN A 279 6.97 -9.25 21.11
CA ASN A 279 6.57 -9.68 19.77
C ASN A 279 5.28 -10.52 19.73
N PRO A 280 5.04 -11.50 20.63
CA PRO A 280 3.78 -12.26 20.64
C PRO A 280 2.52 -11.40 20.84
N PRO A 281 2.40 -10.54 21.88
CA PRO A 281 1.22 -9.71 22.04
C PRO A 281 1.11 -8.62 20.96
N LEU A 282 2.23 -8.15 20.41
CA LEU A 282 2.25 -7.23 19.26
C LEU A 282 1.62 -7.89 18.02
N LYS A 283 2.05 -9.12 17.71
CA LYS A 283 1.51 -9.91 16.61
C LYS A 283 0.02 -10.12 16.81
N GLN A 284 -0.40 -10.54 18.01
CA GLN A 284 -1.80 -10.75 18.34
C GLN A 284 -2.65 -9.49 18.09
N LEU A 285 -2.22 -8.31 18.56
CA LEU A 285 -2.95 -7.06 18.31
C LEU A 285 -3.07 -6.72 16.82
N THR A 286 -1.96 -6.84 16.07
CA THR A 286 -1.97 -6.54 14.62
C THR A 286 -2.85 -7.50 13.85
N GLN A 287 -2.85 -8.78 14.21
CA GLN A 287 -3.67 -9.82 13.57
C GLN A 287 -5.15 -9.62 13.86
N CYS A 288 -5.54 -9.40 15.12
CA CYS A 288 -6.95 -9.18 15.48
C CYS A 288 -7.51 -7.92 14.81
N SER A 289 -6.74 -6.83 14.77
CA SER A 289 -7.15 -5.56 14.15
C SER A 289 -7.33 -5.74 12.64
N GLY A 290 -6.36 -6.36 11.95
CA GLY A 290 -6.43 -6.60 10.51
C GLY A 290 -7.48 -7.64 10.11
N ALA A 291 -7.73 -8.65 10.93
CA ALA A 291 -8.80 -9.63 10.71
C ALA A 291 -10.18 -8.97 10.76
N LEU A 292 -10.43 -8.08 11.73
CA LEU A 292 -11.69 -7.34 11.82
C LEU A 292 -11.95 -6.48 10.59
N GLU A 293 -10.96 -5.71 10.13
CA GLU A 293 -11.08 -4.87 8.93
C GLU A 293 -11.42 -5.71 7.69
N LYS A 294 -10.73 -6.85 7.51
CA LYS A 294 -10.99 -7.78 6.41
C LYS A 294 -12.39 -8.40 6.49
N SER A 295 -12.83 -8.81 7.68
CA SER A 295 -14.16 -9.40 7.88
C SER A 295 -15.29 -8.39 7.62
N LEU A 296 -15.13 -7.13 8.02
CA LEU A 296 -16.09 -6.06 7.71
C LEU A 296 -16.17 -5.79 6.21
N GLU A 297 -15.04 -5.77 5.53
CA GLU A 297 -14.96 -5.60 4.08
C GLU A 297 -15.59 -6.78 3.32
N GLN A 298 -15.34 -8.01 3.78
CA GLN A 298 -15.98 -9.20 3.21
C GLN A 298 -17.50 -9.19 3.38
N PHE A 299 -18.00 -8.75 4.55
CA PHE A 299 -19.42 -8.61 4.78
C PHE A 299 -20.07 -7.57 3.86
N ARG A 300 -19.42 -6.40 3.66
CA ARG A 300 -19.90 -5.38 2.71
C ARG A 300 -19.99 -5.92 1.29
N ARG A 301 -18.99 -6.70 0.85
CA ARG A 301 -19.00 -7.34 -0.48
C ARG A 301 -20.11 -8.36 -0.60
N ALA A 302 -20.34 -9.18 0.43
CA ALA A 302 -21.45 -10.12 0.43
C ALA A 302 -22.79 -9.40 0.27
N CYS A 303 -23.00 -8.30 1.02
CA CYS A 303 -24.22 -7.48 0.92
C CYS A 303 -24.41 -6.85 -0.47
N LEU A 304 -23.33 -6.48 -1.15
CA LEU A 304 -23.39 -5.96 -2.52
C LEU A 304 -23.74 -7.06 -3.53
N GLN A 305 -23.14 -8.25 -3.38
CA GLN A 305 -23.38 -9.39 -4.28
C GLN A 305 -24.80 -9.94 -4.17
N THR A 306 -25.37 -9.94 -2.96
CA THR A 306 -26.77 -10.37 -2.72
C THR A 306 -27.79 -9.26 -2.97
N GLY A 307 -27.35 -8.08 -3.40
CA GLY A 307 -28.22 -6.94 -3.73
C GLY A 307 -28.88 -6.27 -2.52
N MET A 308 -28.36 -6.49 -1.31
CA MET A 308 -28.82 -5.83 -0.08
C MET A 308 -28.47 -4.34 -0.06
N VAL A 309 -27.37 -3.95 -0.71
CA VAL A 309 -26.96 -2.55 -0.83
C VAL A 309 -26.64 -2.22 -2.28
N SER A 310 -27.00 -1.02 -2.72
CA SER A 310 -26.79 -0.52 -4.10
C SER A 310 -25.40 0.09 -4.35
N SER A 311 -24.57 0.21 -3.31
CA SER A 311 -23.24 0.82 -3.38
C SER A 311 -22.21 0.07 -2.53
N ALA A 312 -21.00 -0.11 -3.08
CA ALA A 312 -19.85 -0.69 -2.39
C ALA A 312 -19.34 0.17 -1.21
N THR A 313 -19.75 1.44 -1.12
CA THR A 313 -19.37 2.34 -0.02
C THR A 313 -20.42 2.40 1.09
N GLY A 314 -21.43 1.53 1.06
CA GLY A 314 -22.46 1.45 2.09
C GLY A 314 -21.87 1.28 3.48
N SER A 315 -22.43 2.02 4.45
CA SER A 315 -22.09 1.84 5.85
C SER A 315 -22.56 0.46 6.33
N LEU A 316 -22.05 0.00 7.47
CA LEU A 316 -22.54 -1.24 8.09
C LEU A 316 -24.05 -1.15 8.41
N GLU A 317 -24.53 0.06 8.73
CA GLU A 317 -25.95 0.34 8.97
C GLU A 317 -26.76 0.11 7.70
N ASP A 318 -26.30 0.62 6.55
CA ASP A 318 -26.98 0.42 5.25
C ASP A 318 -27.06 -1.06 4.88
N CYS A 319 -26.00 -1.84 5.16
CA CYS A 319 -26.00 -3.28 4.97
C CYS A 319 -27.07 -3.98 5.82
N ILE A 320 -27.21 -3.60 7.10
CA ILE A 320 -28.23 -4.19 7.98
C ILE A 320 -29.64 -3.74 7.60
N CYS A 321 -29.84 -2.48 7.23
CA CYS A 321 -31.11 -1.98 6.71
C CYS A 321 -31.52 -2.73 5.44
N GLY A 322 -30.58 -2.95 4.51
CA GLY A 322 -30.82 -3.73 3.31
C GLY A 322 -31.24 -5.18 3.58
N VAL A 323 -30.59 -5.83 4.55
CA VAL A 323 -30.98 -7.17 5.00
C VAL A 323 -32.39 -7.16 5.60
N ARG A 324 -32.74 -6.13 6.37
CA ARG A 324 -34.08 -5.97 6.96
C ARG A 324 -35.16 -5.76 5.90
N ASP A 325 -34.92 -4.87 4.95
CA ASP A 325 -35.92 -4.49 3.94
C ASP A 325 -36.22 -5.63 2.94
N ARG A 326 -35.32 -6.62 2.85
CA ARG A 326 -35.52 -7.86 2.08
C ARG A 326 -36.06 -9.04 2.90
N LEU A 327 -36.37 -8.85 4.18
CA LEU A 327 -37.12 -9.85 4.94
C LEU A 327 -38.57 -9.87 4.43
N GLY A 328 -39.05 -11.04 4.03
CA GLY A 328 -40.43 -11.22 3.59
C GLY A 328 -41.46 -10.80 4.64
N GLU A 329 -42.69 -10.54 4.19
CA GLU A 329 -43.80 -10.14 5.07
C GLU A 329 -43.99 -11.15 6.23
N GLY A 330 -43.91 -10.67 7.48
CA GLY A 330 -44.06 -11.49 8.69
C GLY A 330 -42.75 -11.89 9.38
N ASN A 331 -41.59 -11.54 8.81
CA ASN A 331 -40.28 -11.76 9.43
C ASN A 331 -39.70 -10.44 9.98
N SER A 332 -38.99 -10.53 11.10
CA SER A 332 -38.32 -9.41 11.78
C SER A 332 -36.89 -9.78 12.14
N LEU A 333 -35.97 -8.80 12.06
CA LEU A 333 -34.57 -8.99 12.45
C LEU A 333 -34.35 -8.46 13.86
N GLU A 334 -33.85 -9.29 14.76
CA GLU A 334 -33.52 -8.87 16.12
C GLU A 334 -32.02 -9.03 16.40
N ALA A 335 -31.46 -8.05 17.13
CA ALA A 335 -30.13 -8.14 17.70
C ALA A 335 -30.21 -8.77 19.09
N VAL A 336 -29.76 -10.02 19.20
CA VAL A 336 -29.64 -10.75 20.46
C VAL A 336 -28.21 -10.66 20.96
N ASP A 337 -28.06 -10.41 22.26
CA ASP A 337 -26.76 -10.47 22.95
C ASP A 337 -26.51 -11.91 23.41
N ASP A 338 -25.59 -12.61 22.74
CA ASP A 338 -25.17 -13.95 23.13
C ASP A 338 -23.78 -13.88 23.80
N GLY A 339 -23.77 -13.83 25.13
CA GLY A 339 -22.53 -13.84 25.92
C GLY A 339 -21.61 -12.63 25.70
N GLY A 340 -22.16 -11.45 25.40
CA GLY A 340 -21.41 -10.23 25.11
C GLY A 340 -21.09 -10.01 23.63
N PHE A 341 -21.66 -10.82 22.74
CA PHE A 341 -21.49 -10.73 21.29
C PHE A 341 -22.83 -10.50 20.60
N LEU A 342 -22.81 -9.69 19.55
CA LEU A 342 -24.00 -9.36 18.79
C LEU A 342 -24.33 -10.48 17.81
N GLN A 343 -25.50 -11.10 17.95
CA GLN A 343 -26.09 -11.97 16.94
C GLN A 343 -27.33 -11.34 16.33
N LEU A 344 -27.42 -11.40 15.00
CA LEU A 344 -28.64 -11.08 14.26
C LEU A 344 -29.47 -12.35 14.06
N VAL A 345 -30.69 -12.36 14.61
CA VAL A 345 -31.62 -13.49 14.55
C VAL A 345 -32.88 -13.05 13.83
N VAL A 346 -33.32 -13.85 12.84
CA VAL A 346 -34.61 -13.64 12.18
C VAL A 346 -35.70 -14.30 13.02
N LYS A 347 -36.74 -13.56 13.36
CA LYS A 347 -37.96 -14.07 14.00
C LYS A 347 -39.15 -13.90 13.08
N GLY A 348 -39.83 -15.01 12.79
CA GLY A 348 -41.08 -15.05 12.04
C GLY A 348 -41.40 -16.47 11.56
N GLU A 349 -42.59 -16.65 10.98
CA GLU A 349 -43.07 -17.93 10.44
C GLU A 349 -42.95 -18.02 8.91
N GLY A 350 -42.43 -16.96 8.25
CA GLY A 350 -42.33 -16.89 6.79
C GLY A 350 -40.98 -17.41 6.26
N ASP A 351 -40.99 -17.95 5.04
CA ASP A 351 -39.77 -18.37 4.36
C ASP A 351 -38.82 -17.17 4.14
N VAL A 352 -37.55 -17.38 4.50
CA VAL A 352 -36.49 -16.38 4.34
C VAL A 352 -35.80 -16.64 3.00
N LEU A 353 -35.57 -15.58 2.23
CA LEU A 353 -34.80 -15.63 1.00
C LEU A 353 -33.40 -16.21 1.23
N GLU A 354 -32.91 -17.02 0.28
CA GLU A 354 -31.60 -17.66 0.36
C GLU A 354 -30.49 -16.60 0.46
N GLU A 355 -30.63 -15.49 -0.27
CA GLU A 355 -29.67 -14.39 -0.29
C GLU A 355 -29.54 -13.69 1.08
N VAL A 356 -30.64 -13.60 1.84
CA VAL A 356 -30.65 -13.05 3.21
C VAL A 356 -29.93 -14.01 4.16
N THR A 357 -30.20 -15.31 4.02
CA THR A 357 -29.60 -16.36 4.85
C THR A 357 -28.09 -16.43 4.64
N GLU A 358 -27.62 -16.39 3.39
CA GLU A 358 -26.19 -16.35 3.05
C GLU A 358 -25.50 -15.10 3.63
N THR A 359 -26.13 -13.93 3.49
CA THR A 359 -25.57 -12.67 4.00
C THR A 359 -25.44 -12.69 5.54
N LEU A 360 -26.47 -13.19 6.24
CA LEU A 360 -26.43 -13.37 7.69
C LEU A 360 -25.38 -14.40 8.11
N GLN A 361 -25.21 -15.48 7.34
CA GLN A 361 -24.18 -16.47 7.61
C GLN A 361 -22.77 -15.87 7.49
N VAL A 362 -22.51 -15.01 6.50
CA VAL A 362 -21.23 -14.29 6.39
C VAL A 362 -21.03 -13.35 7.58
N PHE A 363 -22.07 -12.62 8.01
CA PHE A 363 -22.00 -11.77 9.20
C PHE A 363 -21.57 -12.57 10.45
N HIS A 364 -22.24 -13.69 10.72
CA HIS A 364 -21.96 -14.52 11.89
C HIS A 364 -20.60 -15.21 11.82
N THR A 365 -20.22 -15.74 10.65
CA THR A 365 -18.96 -16.50 10.49
C THR A 365 -17.72 -15.61 10.42
N GLN A 366 -17.85 -14.38 9.92
CA GLN A 366 -16.72 -13.46 9.75
C GLN A 366 -16.74 -12.33 10.78
N VAL A 367 -17.79 -11.50 10.78
CA VAL A 367 -17.81 -10.26 11.59
C VAL A 367 -17.92 -10.57 13.07
N VAL A 368 -18.81 -11.48 13.48
CA VAL A 368 -18.99 -11.84 14.90
C VAL A 368 -17.76 -12.56 15.45
N VAL A 369 -17.18 -13.49 14.69
CA VAL A 369 -15.96 -14.22 15.09
C VAL A 369 -14.77 -13.27 15.25
N SER A 370 -14.54 -12.36 14.29
CA SER A 370 -13.46 -11.38 14.37
C SER A 370 -13.69 -10.34 15.47
N SER A 371 -14.94 -9.89 15.68
CA SER A 371 -15.30 -8.97 16.77
C SER A 371 -15.07 -9.63 18.14
N LYS A 372 -15.41 -10.91 18.26
CA LYS A 372 -15.15 -11.72 19.47
C LYS A 372 -13.65 -11.85 19.75
N ALA A 373 -12.86 -12.12 18.71
CA ALA A 373 -11.41 -12.14 18.82
C ALA A 373 -10.86 -10.80 19.33
N VAL A 374 -11.32 -9.67 18.79
CA VAL A 374 -10.89 -8.32 19.25
C VAL A 374 -11.27 -8.07 20.71
N LEU A 375 -12.53 -8.34 21.10
CA LEU A 375 -13.01 -8.10 22.47
C LEU A 375 -12.29 -8.97 23.52
N GLN A 376 -11.96 -10.22 23.19
CA GLN A 376 -11.29 -11.13 24.12
C GLN A 376 -9.77 -10.98 24.13
N GLN A 377 -9.16 -10.69 22.98
CA GLN A 377 -7.70 -10.77 22.81
C GLN A 377 -7.00 -9.41 22.89
N CYS A 378 -7.65 -8.32 22.46
CA CYS A 378 -7.01 -7.00 22.46
C CYS A 378 -6.79 -6.40 23.87
N PRO A 379 -7.74 -6.48 24.83
CA PRO A 379 -7.52 -5.94 26.17
C PRO A 379 -6.33 -6.57 26.94
N PRO A 380 -6.20 -7.92 27.03
CA PRO A 380 -5.07 -8.51 27.73
C PRO A 380 -3.75 -8.26 26.99
N ALA A 381 -3.72 -8.35 25.65
CA ALA A 381 -2.51 -8.09 24.87
C ALA A 381 -2.03 -6.64 24.99
N SER A 382 -2.95 -5.66 25.00
CA SER A 382 -2.61 -4.25 25.19
C SER A 382 -2.07 -3.95 26.58
N THR A 383 -2.63 -4.62 27.61
CA THR A 383 -2.16 -4.48 29.00
C THR A 383 -0.76 -5.09 29.18
N MET A 384 -0.53 -6.29 28.62
CA MET A 384 0.79 -6.93 28.64
C MET A 384 1.85 -6.09 27.91
N LEU A 385 1.51 -5.51 26.76
CA LEU A 385 2.42 -4.60 26.04
C LEU A 385 2.68 -3.31 26.81
N ALA A 386 1.74 -2.81 27.60
CA ALA A 386 1.95 -1.64 28.45
C ALA A 386 2.98 -1.90 29.55
N ASP A 387 2.86 -3.04 30.22
CA ASP A 387 3.82 -3.46 31.26
C ASP A 387 5.22 -3.68 30.66
N LEU A 388 5.29 -4.37 29.51
CA LEU A 388 6.56 -4.60 28.82
C LEU A 388 7.18 -3.31 28.29
N ASP A 389 6.41 -2.37 27.73
CA ASP A 389 6.93 -1.05 27.30
C ASP A 389 7.49 -0.25 28.50
N THR A 390 6.84 -0.35 29.66
CA THR A 390 7.32 0.29 30.90
C THR A 390 8.65 -0.31 31.36
N LYS A 391 8.80 -1.64 31.26
CA LYS A 391 10.06 -2.34 31.56
C LYS A 391 11.16 -1.98 30.58
N VAL A 392 10.84 -1.88 29.29
CA VAL A 392 11.77 -1.42 28.24
C VAL A 392 12.19 0.02 28.50
N ALA A 393 11.27 0.90 28.90
CA ALA A 393 11.57 2.28 29.26
C ALA A 393 12.53 2.39 30.45
N ALA A 394 12.25 1.69 31.55
CA ALA A 394 13.09 1.70 32.75
C ALA A 394 14.51 1.18 32.46
N LYS A 395 14.63 0.13 31.63
CA LYS A 395 15.93 -0.37 31.17
C LYS A 395 16.58 0.56 30.15
N ALA A 396 15.79 1.33 29.39
CA ALA A 396 16.29 2.31 28.44
C ALA A 396 17.02 3.47 29.13
N ASP A 397 16.48 3.95 30.26
CA ASP A 397 17.09 5.01 31.05
C ASP A 397 18.44 4.56 31.66
N ALA A 398 18.57 3.25 31.93
CA ALA A 398 19.81 2.64 32.44
C ALA A 398 20.77 2.14 31.34
N ILE A 399 20.47 2.33 30.04
CA ILE A 399 21.28 1.80 28.92
C ILE A 399 22.75 2.18 29.04
N TRP A 400 23.04 3.42 29.45
CA TRP A 400 24.41 3.91 29.50
C TRP A 400 25.26 3.09 30.47
N ASP A 401 24.72 2.78 31.64
CA ASP A 401 25.42 2.00 32.67
C ASP A 401 25.55 0.53 32.24
N THR A 402 24.50 -0.06 31.66
CA THR A 402 24.52 -1.43 31.13
C THR A 402 25.48 -1.59 29.96
N ALA A 403 25.52 -0.63 29.04
CA ALA A 403 26.39 -0.66 27.88
C ALA A 403 27.86 -0.39 28.23
N LYS A 404 28.12 0.44 29.25
CA LYS A 404 29.46 0.67 29.80
C LYS A 404 30.01 -0.60 30.45
N GLN A 405 29.20 -1.36 31.18
CA GLN A 405 29.58 -2.66 31.73
C GLN A 405 29.86 -3.70 30.65
N ALA A 406 29.17 -3.62 29.51
CA ALA A 406 29.36 -4.47 28.34
C ALA A 406 30.51 -4.03 27.40
N GLY A 407 31.29 -3.01 27.76
CA GLY A 407 32.44 -2.53 26.98
C GLY A 407 32.10 -1.83 25.67
N LYS A 408 30.87 -1.31 25.53
CA LYS A 408 30.40 -0.66 24.29
C LYS A 408 30.79 0.82 24.21
N THR A 409 30.89 1.34 22.99
CA THR A 409 31.25 2.75 22.76
C THR A 409 30.05 3.68 22.90
N ALA A 410 30.28 4.97 23.10
CA ALA A 410 29.23 5.99 23.14
C ALA A 410 28.38 6.04 21.85
N LYS A 411 28.98 5.66 20.71
CA LYS A 411 28.28 5.54 19.42
C LYS A 411 27.27 4.39 19.43
N ASP A 412 27.66 3.25 20.00
CA ASP A 412 26.79 2.07 20.12
C ASP A 412 25.62 2.33 21.06
N VAL A 413 25.84 3.09 22.15
CA VAL A 413 24.77 3.51 23.06
C VAL A 413 23.77 4.41 22.36
N LYS A 414 24.25 5.39 21.58
CA LYS A 414 23.38 6.29 20.80
C LYS A 414 22.55 5.52 19.75
N GLN A 415 23.16 4.54 19.10
CA GLN A 415 22.47 3.65 18.16
C GLN A 415 21.42 2.78 18.88
N ALA A 416 21.76 2.22 20.04
CA ALA A 416 20.86 1.42 20.86
C ALA A 416 19.62 2.22 21.31
N GLN A 417 19.83 3.45 21.81
CA GLN A 417 18.75 4.37 22.19
C GLN A 417 17.82 4.70 21.00
N ALA A 418 18.39 4.89 19.81
CA ALA A 418 17.59 5.15 18.61
C ALA A 418 16.72 3.95 18.22
N THR A 419 17.27 2.73 18.26
CA THR A 419 16.51 1.49 18.00
C THR A 419 15.39 1.28 19.03
N ILE A 420 15.68 1.50 20.32
CA ILE A 420 14.66 1.39 21.38
C ILE A 420 13.55 2.42 21.18
N THR A 421 13.89 3.66 20.86
CA THR A 421 12.90 4.71 20.59
C THR A 421 11.98 4.31 19.43
N ARG A 422 12.54 3.74 18.34
CA ARG A 422 11.76 3.24 17.20
C ARG A 422 10.85 2.08 17.59
N ASN A 423 11.37 1.09 18.32
CA ASN A 423 10.58 -0.06 18.77
C ASN A 423 9.41 0.38 19.67
N ARG A 424 9.65 1.31 20.61
CA ARG A 424 8.61 1.86 21.48
C ARG A 424 7.53 2.63 20.71
N ALA A 425 7.91 3.37 19.67
CA ALA A 425 6.93 4.01 18.77
C ALA A 425 6.04 2.98 18.06
N CYS A 426 6.62 1.86 17.60
CA CYS A 426 5.85 0.74 17.02
C CYS A 426 4.87 0.12 18.03
N LEU A 427 5.32 -0.10 19.27
CA LEU A 427 4.44 -0.59 20.35
C LEU A 427 3.27 0.36 20.64
N ALA A 428 3.54 1.66 20.71
CA ALA A 428 2.50 2.68 20.91
C ALA A 428 1.48 2.71 19.76
N GLN A 429 1.96 2.60 18.51
CA GLN A 429 1.09 2.56 17.33
C GLN A 429 0.19 1.32 17.36
N ALA A 430 0.72 0.13 17.64
CA ALA A 430 -0.07 -1.10 17.69
C ALA A 430 -1.11 -1.08 18.82
N ARG A 431 -0.78 -0.51 19.99
CA ARG A 431 -1.74 -0.30 21.08
C ARG A 431 -2.85 0.67 20.70
N THR A 432 -2.51 1.75 19.99
CA THR A 432 -3.49 2.72 19.48
C THR A 432 -4.42 2.07 18.46
N SER A 433 -3.88 1.27 17.54
CA SER A 433 -4.65 0.49 16.56
C SER A 433 -5.61 -0.47 17.24
N GLY A 434 -5.15 -1.27 18.22
CA GLY A 434 -6.01 -2.19 18.95
C GLY A 434 -7.11 -1.47 19.74
N ALA A 435 -6.82 -0.30 20.32
CA ALA A 435 -7.82 0.52 21.00
C ALA A 435 -8.85 1.11 20.02
N GLN A 436 -8.43 1.48 18.80
CA GLN A 436 -9.33 1.90 17.73
C GLN A 436 -10.24 0.75 17.30
N SER A 437 -9.71 -0.46 17.09
CA SER A 437 -10.52 -1.64 16.73
C SER A 437 -11.56 -1.96 17.81
N LEU A 438 -11.22 -1.87 19.10
CA LEU A 438 -12.19 -2.01 20.19
C LEU A 438 -13.32 -0.97 20.12
N LYS A 439 -12.97 0.30 19.89
CA LYS A 439 -13.98 1.36 19.69
C LYS A 439 -14.84 1.13 18.46
N THR A 440 -14.25 0.64 17.37
CA THR A 440 -14.98 0.33 16.13
C THR A 440 -16.00 -0.79 16.37
N VAL A 441 -15.64 -1.85 17.10
CA VAL A 441 -16.59 -2.93 17.45
C VAL A 441 -17.74 -2.39 18.29
N ASP A 442 -17.43 -1.65 19.36
CA ASP A 442 -18.45 -1.08 20.26
C ASP A 442 -19.38 -0.10 19.51
N SER A 443 -18.81 0.82 18.73
CA SER A 443 -19.60 1.74 17.90
C SER A 443 -20.44 1.00 16.87
N SER A 444 -19.91 -0.04 16.23
CA SER A 444 -20.65 -0.84 15.26
C SER A 444 -21.83 -1.57 15.92
N TYR A 445 -21.64 -2.12 17.12
CA TYR A 445 -22.72 -2.78 17.86
C TYR A 445 -23.83 -1.80 18.25
N GLN A 446 -23.48 -0.60 18.72
CA GLN A 446 -24.48 0.44 19.04
C GLN A 446 -25.26 0.88 17.80
N LYS A 447 -24.56 1.07 16.68
CA LYS A 447 -25.15 1.44 15.39
C LYS A 447 -26.11 0.38 14.88
N ILE A 448 -25.73 -0.90 14.94
CA ILE A 448 -26.61 -2.01 14.55
C ILE A 448 -27.84 -2.09 15.47
N LYS A 449 -27.66 -1.99 16.79
CA LYS A 449 -28.79 -1.95 17.73
C LYS A 449 -29.73 -0.78 17.45
N ALA A 450 -29.21 0.39 17.12
CA ALA A 450 -30.00 1.56 16.74
C ALA A 450 -30.77 1.34 15.43
N ALA A 451 -30.12 0.78 14.40
CA ALA A 451 -30.76 0.49 13.10
C ALA A 451 -31.93 -0.52 13.19
N LEU A 452 -31.96 -1.34 14.25
CA LEU A 452 -33.02 -2.34 14.48
C LEU A 452 -34.15 -1.83 15.39
N LEU A 453 -33.99 -0.66 16.02
CA LEU A 453 -35.02 -0.03 16.87
C LEU A 453 -35.96 0.91 16.08
N TRP A 454 -35.59 1.26 14.85
CA TRP A 454 -36.37 2.04 13.88
C TRP A 454 -36.81 1.14 12.73
#